data_AF-U6L8F1-F1
#
_entry.id   AF-U6L8F1-F1
#
_cell.length_a   1.000
_cell.length_b   1.000
_cell.length_c   1.000
_cell.angle_alpha   90.00
_cell.angle_beta   90.00
_cell.angle_gamma   90.00
#
_symmetry.space_group_name_H-M   'P 1'
#
loop_
_entity.id
_entity.type
_entity.pdbx_description
1 polymer ?
#
loop_
_entity_poly.entity_id
_entity_poly.type
_entity_poly.pdbx_seq_one_letter_code
_entity_poly.pdbx_strand_id
1 'polypeptide(L)'
;LVVGGSYIALECAGFLQQLGYEATVAVRSVVLRGFDRQCAAKVQQNLEEIGVEFLEGFVVEKIQKEESGALWEAREAAGAAETPAAAKSAKNDPKKLLVFLKNSQNGSSLALRFDTVLYATGRDADTKLLNLEALGIETGEKGKIICDKFAATKVPSIFAVGDCVKDFPELTPVAIKAGEILARRLFGGSSEVMDFSNIPTTVFTPVEYGCVGLTEEEAIAKYGADRVEIYLSEFMPLETAAVHRQQKRRKQLQQQQQQQQQQQEEEEFLDLSPICLSKLVCVREDPSSSSSSSSSSSSSSSSSSSSSKKEIVKGVHFVGPNAGEVLQGMALAVRLGATKEDFDNTVGIHPTNAESFMLLQITKRSGKDWVAAGGCGGGKCG
;
A
#
# COMPACT_ATOMS: atom_id res chain seq x y z
N LEU A 1 -7.71 -9.51 16.76
CA LEU A 1 -7.22 -8.12 16.62
C LEU A 1 -5.83 -8.12 16.00
N VAL A 2 -5.64 -7.34 14.94
CA VAL A 2 -4.33 -7.00 14.39
C VAL A 2 -4.01 -5.56 14.79
N VAL A 3 -2.83 -5.30 15.35
CA VAL A 3 -2.40 -3.97 15.81
C VAL A 3 -1.33 -3.46 14.87
N GLY A 4 -1.63 -2.40 14.13
CA GLY A 4 -0.74 -1.79 13.14
C GLY A 4 -1.44 -1.52 11.80
N GLY A 5 -0.87 -0.60 11.03
CA GLY A 5 -1.32 -0.28 9.66
C GLY A 5 -0.24 -0.53 8.61
N SER A 6 0.74 -1.40 8.89
CA SER A 6 1.82 -1.77 7.97
C SER A 6 1.35 -2.81 6.93
N TYR A 7 2.16 -3.11 5.92
CA TYR A 7 1.86 -4.16 4.94
C TYR A 7 1.64 -5.52 5.64
N ILE A 8 2.51 -5.90 6.59
CA ILE A 8 2.35 -7.13 7.39
C ILE A 8 1.00 -7.17 8.09
N ALA A 9 0.58 -6.05 8.69
CA ALA A 9 -0.70 -5.98 9.41
C ALA A 9 -1.89 -6.25 8.46
N LEU A 10 -1.90 -5.61 7.29
CA LEU A 10 -3.00 -5.72 6.33
C LEU A 10 -3.03 -7.06 5.59
N GLU A 11 -1.85 -7.60 5.24
CA GLU A 11 -1.73 -8.95 4.68
C GLU A 11 -2.30 -9.99 5.65
N CYS A 12 -1.86 -9.95 6.92
CA CYS A 12 -2.37 -10.84 7.96
C CYS A 12 -3.86 -10.69 8.20
N ALA A 13 -4.36 -9.46 8.33
CA ALA A 13 -5.80 -9.24 8.51
C ALA A 13 -6.61 -9.77 7.33
N GLY A 14 -6.12 -9.53 6.11
CA GLY A 14 -6.77 -9.95 4.88
C GLY A 14 -6.87 -11.46 4.73
N PHE A 15 -5.76 -12.21 4.85
CA PHE A 15 -5.83 -13.67 4.70
C PHE A 15 -6.58 -14.32 5.87
N LEU A 16 -6.49 -13.79 7.10
CA LEU A 16 -7.27 -14.31 8.24
C LEU A 16 -8.78 -14.17 7.97
N GLN A 17 -9.19 -13.02 7.43
CA GLN A 17 -10.59 -12.79 7.04
C GLN A 17 -11.05 -13.76 5.94
N GLN A 18 -10.21 -14.00 4.92
CA GLN A 18 -10.54 -14.93 3.83
C GLN A 18 -10.59 -16.39 4.29
N LEU A 19 -9.81 -16.77 5.31
CA LEU A 19 -9.87 -18.09 5.95
C LEU A 19 -11.10 -18.27 6.86
N GLY A 20 -11.92 -17.23 7.03
CA GLY A 20 -13.18 -17.28 7.78
C GLY A 20 -13.08 -16.82 9.24
N TYR A 21 -11.93 -16.26 9.65
CA TYR A 21 -11.81 -15.62 10.97
C TYR A 21 -12.35 -14.18 10.94
N GLU A 22 -12.74 -13.65 12.10
CA GLU A 22 -13.12 -12.25 12.23
C GLU A 22 -11.88 -11.38 12.49
N ALA A 23 -11.44 -10.64 11.48
CA ALA A 23 -10.31 -9.74 11.57
C ALA A 23 -10.74 -8.29 11.84
N THR A 24 -10.23 -7.72 12.93
CA THR A 24 -10.29 -6.29 13.23
C THR A 24 -8.86 -5.73 13.26
N VAL A 25 -8.62 -4.59 12.61
CA VAL A 25 -7.34 -3.89 12.53
C VAL A 25 -7.41 -2.58 13.32
N ALA A 26 -6.55 -2.42 14.33
CA ALA A 26 -6.37 -1.14 15.02
C ALA A 26 -5.25 -0.33 14.36
N VAL A 27 -5.61 0.85 13.85
CA VAL A 27 -4.68 1.72 13.11
C VAL A 27 -4.56 3.06 13.83
N ARG A 28 -3.34 3.42 14.24
CA ARG A 28 -3.10 4.68 14.97
C ARG A 28 -3.43 5.92 14.14
N SER A 29 -3.15 5.92 12.84
CA SER A 29 -3.29 7.11 12.01
C SER A 29 -3.73 6.83 10.58
N VAL A 30 -2.92 6.11 9.80
CA VAL A 30 -3.17 5.80 8.38
C VAL A 30 -2.60 4.42 8.09
N VAL A 31 -3.22 3.73 7.13
CA VAL A 31 -2.71 2.47 6.58
C VAL A 31 -1.57 2.70 5.59
N LEU A 32 -0.71 1.69 5.44
CA LEU A 32 0.44 1.65 4.53
C LEU A 32 1.25 2.94 4.53
N ARG A 33 1.59 3.50 5.69
CA ARG A 33 2.39 4.74 5.76
C ARG A 33 3.64 4.63 4.89
N GLY A 34 3.88 5.64 4.04
CA GLY A 34 5.01 5.67 3.09
C GLY A 34 4.67 5.22 1.66
N PHE A 35 3.49 4.66 1.42
CA PHE A 35 3.02 4.31 0.07
C PHE A 35 2.17 5.43 -0.57
N ASP A 36 1.71 5.27 -1.81
CA ASP A 36 0.75 6.20 -2.42
C ASP A 36 -0.58 6.21 -1.65
N ARG A 37 -1.11 7.40 -1.32
CA ARG A 37 -2.28 7.51 -0.43
C ARG A 37 -3.57 7.04 -1.08
N GLN A 38 -3.73 7.27 -2.39
CA GLN A 38 -4.92 6.82 -3.12
C GLN A 38 -4.95 5.30 -3.21
N CYS A 39 -3.82 4.68 -3.53
CA CYS A 39 -3.72 3.22 -3.56
C CYS A 39 -3.93 2.61 -2.17
N ALA A 40 -3.36 3.20 -1.12
CA ALA A 40 -3.55 2.74 0.26
C ALA A 40 -5.03 2.81 0.69
N ALA A 41 -5.74 3.88 0.34
CA ALA A 41 -7.17 4.01 0.57
C ALA A 41 -7.97 2.93 -0.18
N LYS A 42 -7.60 2.64 -1.44
CA LYS A 42 -8.23 1.57 -2.23
C LYS A 42 -8.02 0.18 -1.61
N VAL A 43 -6.81 -0.09 -1.10
CA VAL A 43 -6.53 -1.34 -0.36
C VAL A 43 -7.38 -1.44 0.90
N GLN A 44 -7.50 -0.37 1.69
CA GLN A 44 -8.36 -0.36 2.87
C GLN A 44 -9.84 -0.59 2.49
N GLN A 45 -10.34 0.11 1.48
CA GLN A 45 -11.70 -0.09 0.97
C GLN A 45 -11.94 -1.55 0.58
N ASN A 46 -11.03 -2.16 -0.18
CA ASN A 46 -11.13 -3.57 -0.58
C ASN A 46 -11.16 -4.53 0.62
N LEU A 47 -10.39 -4.24 1.69
CA LEU A 47 -10.41 -5.02 2.94
C LEU A 47 -11.73 -4.84 3.71
N GLU A 48 -12.25 -3.62 3.77
CA GLU A 48 -13.54 -3.32 4.41
C GLU A 48 -14.71 -4.00 3.69
N GLU A 49 -14.70 -4.01 2.35
CA GLU A 49 -15.76 -4.62 1.54
C GLU A 49 -15.80 -6.16 1.67
N ILE A 50 -14.69 -6.82 2.05
CA ILE A 50 -14.67 -8.25 2.40
C ILE A 50 -14.94 -8.53 3.89
N GLY A 51 -15.15 -7.48 4.70
CA GLY A 51 -15.58 -7.54 6.08
C GLY A 51 -14.49 -7.37 7.14
N VAL A 52 -13.29 -6.92 6.79
CA VAL A 52 -12.28 -6.51 7.79
C VAL A 52 -12.74 -5.22 8.46
N GLU A 53 -12.74 -5.18 9.79
CA GLU A 53 -13.11 -3.99 10.56
C GLU A 53 -11.88 -3.13 10.88
N PHE A 54 -11.99 -1.81 10.75
CA PHE A 54 -10.93 -0.86 11.09
C PHE A 54 -11.32 -0.01 12.30
N LEU A 55 -10.48 -0.06 13.35
CA LEU A 55 -10.55 0.82 14.51
C LEU A 55 -9.56 1.98 14.29
N GLU A 56 -10.02 3.01 13.59
CA GLU A 56 -9.20 4.16 13.24
C GLU A 56 -8.89 5.07 14.44
N GLY A 57 -7.64 5.51 14.53
CA GLY A 57 -7.16 6.36 15.61
C GLY A 57 -6.87 5.60 16.91
N PHE A 58 -7.28 4.33 17.04
CA PHE A 58 -7.13 3.57 18.28
C PHE A 58 -5.73 2.93 18.43
N VAL A 59 -5.20 3.00 19.66
CA VAL A 59 -3.99 2.31 20.10
C VAL A 59 -4.30 1.43 21.29
N VAL A 60 -3.61 0.29 21.41
CA VAL A 60 -3.77 -0.60 22.57
C VAL A 60 -3.03 0.01 23.77
N GLU A 61 -3.73 0.23 24.88
CA GLU A 61 -3.14 0.67 26.15
C GLU A 61 -2.82 -0.50 27.06
N LYS A 62 -3.67 -1.54 27.07
CA LYS A 62 -3.52 -2.69 27.96
C LYS A 62 -4.15 -3.94 27.33
N ILE A 63 -3.51 -5.08 27.56
CA ILE A 63 -4.06 -6.40 27.26
C ILE A 63 -4.11 -7.18 28.57
N GLN A 64 -5.25 -7.80 28.85
CA GLN A 64 -5.46 -8.60 30.03
C GLN A 64 -6.00 -9.97 29.64
N LYS A 65 -5.40 -11.03 30.20
CA LYS A 65 -5.97 -12.37 30.15
C LYS A 65 -7.10 -12.44 31.19
N GLU A 66 -8.27 -12.90 30.80
CA GLU A 66 -9.37 -13.10 31.75
C GLU A 66 -9.10 -14.33 32.64
N GLU A 67 -9.30 -14.17 33.94
CA GLU A 67 -9.39 -15.27 34.89
C GLU A 67 -10.86 -15.70 35.02
N SER A 68 -11.11 -17.01 35.19
CA SER A 68 -12.46 -17.56 35.18
C SER A 68 -13.34 -16.92 36.25
N GLY A 69 -14.46 -16.31 35.85
CA GLY A 69 -15.48 -15.79 36.78
C GLY A 69 -15.54 -14.28 36.94
N ALA A 70 -14.60 -13.51 36.35
CA ALA A 70 -14.71 -12.05 36.33
C ALA A 70 -15.81 -11.59 35.38
N LEU A 71 -16.87 -10.98 35.91
CA LEU A 71 -17.86 -10.26 35.09
C LEU A 71 -17.21 -8.97 34.57
N TRP A 72 -17.11 -8.83 33.25
CA TRP A 72 -16.88 -7.54 32.61
C TRP A 72 -18.22 -7.03 32.08
N GLU A 73 -18.40 -5.71 32.12
CA GLU A 73 -19.42 -5.03 31.34
C GLU A 73 -18.71 -4.28 30.21
N ALA A 74 -19.28 -4.32 29.01
CA ALA A 74 -18.84 -3.46 27.92
C ALA A 74 -18.92 -2.00 28.38
N ARG A 75 -17.77 -1.41 28.70
CA ARG A 75 -17.69 0.02 28.95
C ARG A 75 -17.60 0.70 27.59
N GLU A 76 -18.74 1.15 27.10
CA GLU A 76 -18.78 2.15 26.06
C GLU A 76 -18.14 3.44 26.57
N ALA A 77 -17.36 4.11 25.71
CA ALA A 77 -17.05 5.51 25.95
C ALA A 77 -18.36 6.31 25.84
N ALA A 78 -18.60 7.17 26.83
CA ALA A 78 -19.52 8.29 26.66
C ALA A 78 -19.10 9.08 25.40
N GLY A 79 -19.92 9.00 24.34
CA GLY A 79 -19.73 9.75 23.09
C GLY A 79 -19.20 8.98 21.88
N ALA A 80 -19.06 7.65 21.92
CA ALA A 80 -18.81 6.86 20.70
C ALA A 80 -20.14 6.63 19.95
N ALA A 81 -20.19 7.00 18.67
CA ALA A 81 -21.43 7.00 17.89
C ALA A 81 -22.01 5.60 17.59
N GLU A 82 -21.25 4.52 17.76
CA GLU A 82 -21.75 3.14 17.56
C GLU A 82 -20.75 2.10 18.12
N THR A 83 -21.27 1.00 18.67
CA THR A 83 -20.49 -0.12 19.18
C THR A 83 -19.99 -1.02 18.03
N PRO A 84 -18.68 -1.35 17.95
CA PRO A 84 -18.15 -2.41 17.08
C PRO A 84 -18.90 -3.73 17.27
N ALA A 85 -19.12 -4.51 16.19
CA ALA A 85 -19.81 -5.80 16.27
C ALA A 85 -19.14 -6.79 17.25
N ALA A 86 -17.82 -6.65 17.46
CA ALA A 86 -17.03 -7.41 18.44
C ALA A 86 -17.48 -7.22 19.91
N ALA A 87 -18.28 -6.19 20.22
CA ALA A 87 -18.81 -5.95 21.56
C ALA A 87 -20.05 -6.78 21.92
N LYS A 88 -20.67 -7.49 20.95
CA LYS A 88 -21.93 -8.20 21.16
C LYS A 88 -21.72 -9.71 21.41
N SER A 89 -21.17 -10.06 22.58
CA SER A 89 -21.39 -11.37 23.21
C SER A 89 -21.01 -11.35 24.70
N ALA A 90 -22.02 -11.28 25.56
CA ALA A 90 -21.91 -11.24 27.02
C ALA A 90 -21.97 -12.64 27.64
N LYS A 91 -21.05 -13.53 27.27
CA LYS A 91 -20.70 -14.69 28.09
C LYS A 91 -19.21 -14.67 28.41
N ASN A 92 -18.89 -15.01 29.64
CA ASN A 92 -17.52 -15.05 30.11
C ASN A 92 -16.79 -16.21 29.41
N ASP A 93 -15.74 -15.94 28.65
CA ASP A 93 -14.91 -16.97 28.03
C ASP A 93 -13.45 -16.77 28.49
N PRO A 94 -12.99 -17.53 29.50
CA PRO A 94 -11.66 -17.36 30.10
C PRO A 94 -10.50 -17.65 29.12
N LYS A 95 -10.79 -18.04 27.87
CA LYS A 95 -9.78 -18.20 26.81
C LYS A 95 -9.53 -16.93 26.00
N LYS A 96 -10.37 -15.89 26.13
CA LYS A 96 -10.24 -14.64 25.37
C LYS A 96 -9.38 -13.59 26.09
N LEU A 97 -8.84 -12.68 25.29
CA LEU A 97 -8.06 -11.52 25.73
C LEU A 97 -8.96 -10.29 25.76
N LEU A 98 -8.97 -9.59 26.89
CA LEU A 98 -9.60 -8.26 27.00
C LEU A 98 -8.57 -7.20 26.62
N VAL A 99 -8.87 -6.42 25.58
CA VAL A 99 -7.99 -5.40 25.02
C VAL A 99 -8.59 -4.02 25.25
N PHE A 100 -7.86 -3.18 25.97
CA PHE A 100 -8.19 -1.78 26.22
C PHE A 100 -7.52 -0.93 25.16
N LEU A 101 -8.32 -0.16 24.44
CA LEU A 101 -7.95 0.68 23.32
C LEU A 101 -8.27 2.13 23.65
N LYS A 102 -7.41 3.05 23.24
CA LYS A 102 -7.65 4.49 23.35
C LYS A 102 -7.44 5.17 22.02
N ASN A 103 -8.38 6.03 21.65
CA ASN A 103 -8.27 6.84 20.46
C ASN A 103 -7.27 7.97 20.72
N SER A 104 -6.23 8.03 19.89
CA SER A 104 -5.13 8.98 20.00
C SER A 104 -5.52 10.42 19.68
N GLN A 105 -6.66 10.65 19.01
CA GLN A 105 -7.10 11.98 18.59
C GLN A 105 -8.11 12.59 19.57
N ASN A 106 -9.12 11.82 19.99
CA ASN A 106 -10.21 12.32 20.83
C ASN A 106 -10.19 11.78 22.28
N GLY A 107 -9.27 10.87 22.62
CA GLY A 107 -9.13 10.32 23.96
C GLY A 107 -10.19 9.29 24.38
N SER A 108 -11.16 8.98 23.51
CA SER A 108 -12.18 7.96 23.78
C SER A 108 -11.54 6.60 24.01
N SER A 109 -12.16 5.77 24.85
CA SER A 109 -11.64 4.45 25.23
C SER A 109 -12.63 3.36 24.89
N LEU A 110 -12.12 2.21 24.46
CA LEU A 110 -12.90 1.01 24.15
C LEU A 110 -12.27 -0.19 24.86
N ALA A 111 -13.09 -1.13 25.28
CA ALA A 111 -12.63 -2.44 25.73
C ALA A 111 -13.31 -3.52 24.89
N LEU A 112 -12.52 -4.31 24.17
CA LEU A 112 -13.01 -5.34 23.24
C LEU A 112 -12.35 -6.68 23.56
N ARG A 113 -13.05 -7.78 23.24
CA ARG A 113 -12.56 -9.14 23.44
C ARG A 113 -12.08 -9.75 22.14
N PHE A 114 -10.93 -10.42 22.19
CA PHE A 114 -10.36 -11.12 21.05
C PHE A 114 -9.77 -12.46 21.46
N ASP A 115 -9.87 -13.46 20.58
CA ASP A 115 -9.20 -14.76 20.77
C ASP A 115 -7.68 -14.64 20.60
N THR A 116 -7.22 -13.70 19.77
CA THR A 116 -5.80 -13.47 19.50
C THR A 116 -5.53 -12.00 19.20
N VAL A 117 -4.39 -11.51 19.68
CA VAL A 117 -3.86 -10.18 19.36
C VAL A 117 -2.52 -10.34 18.63
N LEU A 118 -2.44 -9.83 17.40
CA LEU A 118 -1.24 -9.86 16.55
C LEU A 118 -0.65 -8.46 16.48
N TYR A 119 0.60 -8.27 16.92
CA TYR A 119 1.32 -7.00 16.79
C TYR A 119 2.15 -6.94 15.51
N ALA A 120 1.86 -5.97 14.65
CA ALA A 120 2.57 -5.72 13.39
C ALA A 120 2.86 -4.22 13.24
N THR A 121 3.50 -3.63 14.27
CA THR A 121 3.71 -2.18 14.42
C THR A 121 5.08 -1.68 13.93
N GLY A 122 5.91 -2.58 13.42
CA GLY A 122 7.26 -2.30 12.93
C GLY A 122 8.23 -3.40 13.32
N ARG A 123 9.48 -3.27 12.87
CA ARG A 123 10.60 -4.16 13.17
C ARG A 123 11.79 -3.33 13.63
N ASP A 124 12.58 -3.92 14.53
CA ASP A 124 13.86 -3.38 14.97
C ASP A 124 14.98 -4.30 14.46
N ALA A 125 16.18 -3.75 14.24
CA ALA A 125 17.32 -4.55 13.86
C ALA A 125 17.85 -5.36 15.05
N ASP A 126 18.14 -6.64 14.84
CA ASP A 126 18.74 -7.49 15.87
C ASP A 126 20.27 -7.33 15.91
N THR A 127 20.71 -6.20 16.47
CA THR A 127 22.14 -5.82 16.51
C THR A 127 22.69 -5.65 17.93
N LYS A 128 21.82 -5.72 18.95
CA LYS A 128 22.18 -5.43 20.35
C LYS A 128 23.24 -6.37 20.91
N LEU A 129 23.21 -7.64 20.50
CA LEU A 129 24.12 -8.68 21.01
C LEU A 129 25.39 -8.85 20.15
N LEU A 130 25.59 -8.01 19.13
CA LEU A 130 26.75 -8.10 18.23
C LEU A 130 28.00 -7.38 18.76
N ASN A 131 27.92 -6.73 19.93
CA ASN A 131 29.03 -5.99 20.56
C ASN A 131 29.67 -4.93 19.62
N LEU A 132 28.84 -4.25 18.81
CA LEU A 132 29.27 -3.29 17.78
C LEU A 132 30.04 -2.10 18.36
N GLU A 133 29.67 -1.67 19.58
CA GLU A 133 30.30 -0.55 20.28
C GLU A 133 31.79 -0.80 20.54
N ALA A 134 32.17 -2.03 20.91
CA ALA A 134 33.57 -2.38 21.16
C ALA A 134 34.46 -2.26 19.90
N LEU A 135 33.85 -2.25 18.71
CA LEU A 135 34.52 -2.08 17.42
C LEU A 135 34.36 -0.66 16.85
N GLY A 136 33.64 0.23 17.55
CA GLY A 136 33.32 1.57 17.07
C GLY A 136 32.38 1.59 15.86
N ILE A 137 31.56 0.55 15.68
CA ILE A 137 30.55 0.51 14.61
C ILE A 137 29.29 1.24 15.08
N GLU A 138 28.89 2.25 14.31
CA GLU A 138 27.74 3.10 14.63
C GLU A 138 26.41 2.47 14.17
N THR A 139 25.40 2.60 15.03
CA THR A 139 24.01 2.26 14.71
C THR A 139 23.13 3.50 14.78
N GLY A 140 22.20 3.62 13.83
CA GLY A 140 21.15 4.64 13.83
C GLY A 140 19.91 4.22 14.62
N GLU A 141 18.78 4.83 14.28
CA GLU A 141 17.47 4.50 14.86
C GLU A 141 17.16 2.99 14.75
N LYS A 142 16.51 2.45 15.77
CA LYS A 142 16.12 1.03 15.86
C LYS A 142 17.28 0.03 15.70
N GLY A 143 18.51 0.45 16.01
CA GLY A 143 19.70 -0.42 15.97
C GLY A 143 20.24 -0.70 14.58
N LYS A 144 19.78 -0.01 13.53
CA LYS A 144 20.23 -0.23 12.15
C LYS A 144 21.69 0.22 11.97
N ILE A 145 22.53 -0.63 11.40
CA ILE A 145 23.96 -0.35 11.14
C ILE A 145 24.09 0.72 10.07
N ILE A 146 24.95 1.71 10.31
CA ILE A 146 25.26 2.76 9.33
C ILE A 146 26.35 2.25 8.40
N CYS A 147 26.04 2.21 7.10
CA CYS A 147 26.97 1.84 6.04
C CYS A 147 27.06 2.93 4.98
N ASP A 148 28.14 2.92 4.21
CA ASP A 148 28.24 3.70 2.98
C ASP A 148 27.51 3.01 1.80
N LYS A 149 27.55 3.63 0.61
CA LYS A 149 26.97 3.06 -0.62
C LYS A 149 27.58 1.72 -1.05
N PHE A 150 28.73 1.37 -0.51
CA PHE A 150 29.46 0.12 -0.76
C PHE A 150 29.13 -0.96 0.27
N ALA A 151 28.15 -0.73 1.15
CA ALA A 151 27.77 -1.62 2.25
C ALA A 151 28.88 -1.78 3.31
N ALA A 152 29.87 -0.88 3.33
CA ALA A 152 30.96 -0.89 4.29
C ALA A 152 30.60 -0.07 5.54
N THR A 153 30.97 -0.60 6.70
CA THR A 153 30.90 0.15 7.97
C THR A 153 32.11 1.07 8.11
N LYS A 154 32.23 1.80 9.24
CA LYS A 154 33.45 2.55 9.57
C LYS A 154 34.70 1.67 9.75
N VAL A 155 34.51 0.38 10.06
CA VAL A 155 35.60 -0.59 10.16
C VAL A 155 35.82 -1.20 8.77
N PRO A 156 36.97 -0.98 8.08
CA PRO A 156 37.13 -1.33 6.67
C PRO A 156 36.95 -2.81 6.32
N SER A 157 37.09 -3.70 7.30
CA SER A 157 36.93 -5.14 7.13
C SER A 157 35.53 -5.67 7.48
N ILE A 158 34.59 -4.80 7.87
CA ILE A 158 33.25 -5.17 8.31
C ILE A 158 32.20 -4.50 7.43
N PHE A 159 31.26 -5.30 6.94
CA PHE A 159 30.21 -4.93 6.02
C PHE A 159 28.84 -5.37 6.58
N ALA A 160 27.78 -4.71 6.17
CA ALA A 160 26.41 -5.12 6.49
C ALA A 160 25.51 -4.94 5.28
N VAL A 161 24.55 -5.86 5.09
CA VAL A 161 23.58 -5.85 3.97
C VAL A 161 22.20 -6.27 4.46
N GLY A 162 21.15 -5.90 3.71
CA GLY A 162 19.77 -6.25 4.02
C GLY A 162 19.17 -5.42 5.14
N ASP A 163 18.15 -5.96 5.81
CA ASP A 163 17.34 -5.25 6.79
C ASP A 163 18.15 -4.60 7.91
N CYS A 164 19.31 -5.13 8.30
CA CYS A 164 20.06 -4.55 9.42
C CYS A 164 20.72 -3.21 9.07
N VAL A 165 20.72 -2.78 7.81
CA VAL A 165 21.36 -1.53 7.35
C VAL A 165 20.37 -0.37 7.35
N LYS A 166 20.82 0.80 7.80
CA LYS A 166 20.02 2.02 7.79
C LYS A 166 19.71 2.45 6.35
N ASP A 167 18.48 2.90 6.12
CA ASP A 167 17.99 3.46 4.84
C ASP A 167 17.93 2.48 3.66
N PHE A 168 18.28 1.19 3.86
CA PHE A 168 18.11 0.16 2.84
C PHE A 168 16.66 -0.37 2.86
N PRO A 169 16.03 -0.62 1.69
CA PRO A 169 14.72 -1.25 1.64
C PRO A 169 14.74 -2.67 2.24
N GLU A 170 13.82 -2.93 3.17
CA GLU A 170 13.68 -4.22 3.88
C GLU A 170 12.96 -5.26 3.00
N LEU A 171 13.62 -5.66 1.91
CA LEU A 171 13.08 -6.60 0.92
C LEU A 171 14.10 -7.71 0.60
N THR A 172 13.63 -8.95 0.56
CA THR A 172 14.47 -10.12 0.29
C THR A 172 15.30 -9.99 -0.99
N PRO A 173 14.76 -9.60 -2.17
CA PRO A 173 15.57 -9.46 -3.38
C PRO A 173 16.65 -8.39 -3.27
N VAL A 174 16.40 -7.33 -2.49
CA VAL A 174 17.37 -6.26 -2.24
C VAL A 174 18.53 -6.78 -1.41
N ALA A 175 18.27 -7.53 -0.34
CA ALA A 175 19.29 -8.15 0.49
C ALA A 175 20.15 -9.16 -0.30
N ILE A 176 19.52 -10.01 -1.11
CA ILE A 176 20.22 -10.97 -1.98
C ILE A 176 21.14 -10.22 -2.94
N LYS A 177 20.60 -9.26 -3.70
CA LYS A 177 21.37 -8.52 -4.71
C LYS A 177 22.52 -7.72 -4.09
N ALA A 178 22.29 -7.07 -2.94
CA ALA A 178 23.33 -6.34 -2.21
C ALA A 178 24.46 -7.27 -1.74
N GLY A 179 24.12 -8.45 -1.19
CA GLY A 179 25.09 -9.46 -0.76
C GLY A 179 25.91 -10.03 -1.93
N GLU A 180 25.26 -10.34 -3.04
CA GLU A 180 25.94 -10.79 -4.25
C GLU A 180 26.90 -9.75 -4.83
N ILE A 181 26.46 -8.49 -4.95
CA ILE A 181 27.29 -7.39 -5.44
C ILE A 181 28.48 -7.16 -4.51
N LEU A 182 28.27 -7.24 -3.19
CA LEU A 182 29.35 -7.16 -2.21
C LEU A 182 30.36 -8.30 -2.40
N ALA A 183 29.91 -9.56 -2.50
CA ALA A 183 30.80 -10.70 -2.71
C ALA A 183 31.60 -10.58 -4.02
N ARG A 184 30.97 -10.14 -5.12
CA ARG A 184 31.65 -9.88 -6.40
C ARG A 184 32.70 -8.78 -6.30
N ARG A 185 32.50 -7.75 -5.48
CA ARG A 185 33.50 -6.70 -5.25
C ARG A 185 34.67 -7.20 -4.42
N LEU A 186 34.40 -7.90 -3.32
CA LEU A 186 35.45 -8.38 -2.41
C LEU A 186 36.33 -9.46 -3.05
N PHE A 187 35.74 -10.37 -3.82
CA PHE A 187 36.42 -11.59 -4.27
C PHE A 187 36.44 -11.79 -5.79
N GLY A 188 35.63 -11.03 -6.54
CA GLY A 188 35.48 -11.18 -7.99
C GLY A 188 36.05 -10.02 -8.82
N GLY A 189 36.68 -9.03 -8.19
CA GLY A 189 37.25 -7.87 -8.89
C GLY A 189 36.22 -6.92 -9.52
N SER A 190 34.94 -7.04 -9.14
CA SER A 190 33.89 -6.14 -9.63
C SER A 190 34.02 -4.75 -9.02
N SER A 191 33.54 -3.73 -9.74
CA SER A 191 33.33 -2.36 -9.24
C SER A 191 31.85 -1.96 -9.19
N GLU A 192 30.94 -2.91 -9.43
CA GLU A 192 29.48 -2.69 -9.43
C GLU A 192 29.00 -2.22 -8.05
N VAL A 193 28.12 -1.22 -8.02
CA VAL A 193 27.48 -0.70 -6.80
C VAL A 193 25.99 -0.98 -6.87
N MET A 194 25.39 -1.34 -5.74
CA MET A 194 23.95 -1.59 -5.67
C MET A 194 23.17 -0.30 -5.98
N ASP A 195 22.21 -0.41 -6.89
CA ASP A 195 21.27 0.65 -7.22
C ASP A 195 19.98 0.44 -6.42
N PHE A 196 19.70 1.36 -5.49
CA PHE A 196 18.51 1.36 -4.65
C PHE A 196 17.35 2.19 -5.23
N SER A 197 17.50 2.72 -6.43
CA SER A 197 16.44 3.48 -7.09
C SER A 197 15.39 2.55 -7.69
N ASN A 198 14.11 2.97 -7.64
CA ASN A 198 12.99 2.33 -8.31
C ASN A 198 12.88 0.82 -8.06
N ILE A 199 13.06 0.39 -6.81
CA ILE A 199 12.86 -1.00 -6.42
C ILE A 199 11.35 -1.30 -6.41
N PRO A 200 10.86 -2.28 -7.20
CA PRO A 200 9.46 -2.66 -7.16
C PRO A 200 9.11 -3.32 -5.83
N THR A 201 7.88 -3.10 -5.38
CA THR A 201 7.33 -3.66 -4.14
C THR A 201 5.89 -4.10 -4.39
N THR A 202 5.49 -5.22 -3.79
CA THR A 202 4.10 -5.68 -3.77
C THR A 202 3.67 -5.99 -2.35
N VAL A 203 2.50 -5.50 -1.97
CA VAL A 203 1.78 -5.83 -0.74
C VAL A 203 0.70 -6.85 -1.09
N PHE A 204 0.74 -8.01 -0.44
CA PHE A 204 -0.07 -9.18 -0.77
C PHE A 204 -1.38 -9.23 0.04
N THR A 205 -2.12 -8.12 0.03
CA THR A 205 -3.50 -8.09 0.53
C THR A 205 -4.43 -8.91 -0.37
N PRO A 206 -5.64 -9.28 0.08
CA PRO A 206 -6.64 -10.03 -0.69
C PRO A 206 -6.89 -9.49 -2.10
N VAL A 207 -6.86 -8.16 -2.25
CA VAL A 207 -6.59 -7.50 -3.52
C VAL A 207 -5.21 -6.89 -3.38
N GLU A 208 -4.26 -7.35 -4.19
CA GLU A 208 -2.84 -6.98 -4.05
C GLU A 208 -2.62 -5.52 -4.44
N TYR A 209 -1.50 -4.96 -3.97
CA TYR A 209 -1.04 -3.64 -4.38
C TYR A 209 0.45 -3.69 -4.75
N GLY A 210 0.74 -3.44 -6.01
CA GLY A 210 2.10 -3.31 -6.53
C GLY A 210 2.45 -1.85 -6.83
N CYS A 211 3.70 -1.49 -6.59
CA CYS A 211 4.23 -0.18 -6.97
C CYS A 211 5.72 -0.20 -7.33
N VAL A 212 6.13 0.77 -8.14
CA VAL A 212 7.53 1.10 -8.41
C VAL A 212 7.66 2.61 -8.62
N GLY A 213 8.73 3.20 -8.10
CA GLY A 213 9.00 4.64 -8.23
C GLY A 213 8.29 5.50 -7.19
N LEU A 214 8.09 6.78 -7.52
CA LEU A 214 7.55 7.79 -6.62
C LEU A 214 6.04 7.66 -6.44
N THR A 215 5.55 7.95 -5.23
CA THR A 215 4.12 8.22 -5.04
C THR A 215 3.68 9.53 -5.70
N GLU A 216 2.38 9.73 -5.87
CA GLU A 216 1.85 11.04 -6.30
C GLU A 216 2.32 12.17 -5.38
N GLU A 217 2.25 11.97 -4.06
CA GLU A 217 2.60 13.00 -3.08
C GLU A 217 4.09 13.33 -3.11
N GLU A 218 4.95 12.32 -3.25
CA GLU A 218 6.40 12.49 -3.38
C GLU A 218 6.78 13.19 -4.68
N ALA A 219 6.14 12.83 -5.80
CA ALA A 219 6.38 13.47 -7.08
C ALA A 219 5.98 14.95 -7.05
N ILE A 220 4.82 15.28 -6.45
CA ILE A 220 4.38 16.67 -6.28
C ILE A 220 5.33 17.44 -5.37
N ALA A 221 5.75 16.85 -4.24
CA ALA A 221 6.70 17.49 -3.33
C ALA A 221 8.06 17.77 -4.00
N LYS A 222 8.51 16.87 -4.89
CA LYS A 222 9.82 16.95 -5.54
C LYS A 222 9.84 17.84 -6.79
N TYR A 223 8.80 17.80 -7.61
CA TYR A 223 8.78 18.45 -8.93
C TYR A 223 7.77 19.59 -9.05
N GLY A 224 6.90 19.78 -8.04
CA GLY A 224 5.82 20.76 -8.07
C GLY A 224 4.58 20.24 -8.81
N ALA A 225 3.40 20.62 -8.32
CA ALA A 225 2.13 20.14 -8.84
C ALA A 225 1.92 20.46 -10.33
N ASP A 226 2.48 21.54 -10.86
CA ASP A 226 2.31 21.95 -12.27
C ASP A 226 3.01 21.02 -13.27
N ARG A 227 4.05 20.33 -12.82
CA ARG A 227 4.87 19.43 -13.64
C ARG A 227 4.45 17.97 -13.55
N VAL A 228 3.64 17.63 -12.55
CA VAL A 228 3.16 16.27 -12.34
C VAL A 228 1.81 16.11 -13.04
N GLU A 229 1.68 15.05 -13.83
CA GLU A 229 0.40 14.63 -14.41
C GLU A 229 0.13 13.19 -13.99
N ILE A 230 -1.09 12.94 -13.52
CA ILE A 230 -1.50 11.65 -12.97
C ILE A 230 -2.52 11.04 -13.90
N TYR A 231 -2.16 9.92 -14.53
CA TYR A 231 -3.07 9.15 -15.39
C TYR A 231 -3.60 7.96 -14.60
N LEU A 232 -4.91 7.74 -14.60
CA LEU A 232 -5.49 6.69 -13.77
C LEU A 232 -6.82 6.16 -14.30
N SER A 233 -7.13 4.92 -13.92
CA SER A 233 -8.43 4.30 -14.16
C SER A 233 -8.73 3.25 -13.10
N GLU A 234 -9.96 3.25 -12.59
CA GLU A 234 -10.51 2.16 -11.80
C GLU A 234 -11.34 1.23 -12.68
N PHE A 235 -11.22 -0.08 -12.47
CA PHE A 235 -11.92 -1.08 -13.28
C PHE A 235 -12.17 -2.37 -12.51
N MET A 236 -12.97 -3.25 -13.10
CA MET A 236 -13.21 -4.59 -12.58
C MET A 236 -12.50 -5.62 -13.47
N PRO A 237 -11.71 -6.57 -12.91
CA PRO A 237 -11.16 -7.68 -13.68
C PRO A 237 -12.28 -8.48 -14.34
N LEU A 238 -12.05 -8.96 -15.56
CA LEU A 238 -13.04 -9.73 -16.31
C LEU A 238 -13.55 -10.93 -15.51
N GLU A 239 -12.64 -11.64 -14.84
CA GLU A 239 -12.93 -12.83 -14.03
C GLU A 239 -13.81 -12.52 -12.81
N THR A 240 -13.74 -11.29 -12.30
CA THR A 240 -14.56 -10.86 -11.14
C THR A 240 -15.86 -10.20 -11.57
N ALA A 241 -15.86 -9.49 -12.71
CA ALA A 241 -17.02 -8.80 -13.24
C ALA A 241 -18.21 -9.73 -13.50
N ALA A 242 -17.95 -10.95 -14.00
CA ALA A 242 -18.98 -11.94 -14.27
C ALA A 242 -19.61 -12.58 -13.02
N VAL A 243 -19.03 -12.35 -11.83
CA VAL A 243 -19.45 -13.02 -10.59
C VAL A 243 -20.52 -12.21 -9.83
N HIS A 244 -20.66 -10.90 -10.11
CA HIS A 244 -21.56 -10.01 -9.35
C HIS A 244 -21.36 -10.14 -7.84
N ARG A 245 -20.09 -10.09 -7.41
CA ARG A 245 -19.75 -10.19 -5.99
C ARG A 245 -20.40 -9.03 -5.24
N GLN A 246 -20.92 -9.36 -4.06
CA GLN A 246 -21.62 -8.42 -3.20
C GLN A 246 -20.73 -7.99 -2.05
N GLN A 247 -20.91 -6.74 -1.62
CA GLN A 247 -20.20 -6.22 -0.45
C GLN A 247 -20.59 -7.01 0.80
N LYS A 248 -19.60 -7.49 1.54
CA LYS A 248 -19.77 -8.00 2.90
C LYS A 248 -19.78 -6.83 3.88
N ARG A 249 -20.56 -5.79 3.60
CA ARG A 249 -20.66 -4.64 4.50
C ARG A 249 -21.44 -5.06 5.75
N ARG A 250 -20.73 -5.22 6.87
CA ARG A 250 -21.34 -5.29 8.22
C ARG A 250 -21.99 -3.97 8.68
N LYS A 251 -22.03 -2.94 7.84
CA LYS A 251 -22.68 -1.65 8.15
C LYS A 251 -24.05 -1.57 7.45
N GLN A 252 -25.09 -2.10 8.12
CA GLN A 252 -26.45 -1.52 8.24
C GLN A 252 -27.58 -2.51 8.63
N LEU A 253 -27.31 -3.80 8.86
CA LEU A 253 -28.34 -4.70 9.47
C LEU A 253 -28.66 -4.38 10.95
N GLN A 254 -28.03 -3.36 11.56
CA GLN A 254 -28.30 -2.95 12.94
C GLN A 254 -29.00 -1.60 13.09
N GLN A 255 -29.07 -0.75 12.05
CA GLN A 255 -29.85 0.50 12.11
C GLN A 255 -31.34 0.27 11.78
N GLN A 256 -31.70 -0.76 11.01
CA GLN A 256 -33.10 -1.08 10.69
C GLN A 256 -33.85 -1.85 11.79
N GLN A 257 -33.16 -2.64 12.63
CA GLN A 257 -33.85 -3.43 13.67
C GLN A 257 -34.29 -2.61 14.90
N GLN A 258 -33.90 -1.33 15.01
CA GLN A 258 -34.34 -0.45 16.11
C GLN A 258 -35.33 0.65 15.68
N GLN A 259 -35.62 0.81 14.39
CA GLN A 259 -36.68 1.70 13.90
C GLN A 259 -37.79 0.87 13.26
N GLN A 260 -38.71 0.37 14.09
CA GLN A 260 -39.96 -0.21 13.59
C GLN A 260 -40.72 0.83 12.76
N GLN A 261 -40.96 0.57 11.47
CA GLN A 261 -42.31 0.47 10.87
C GLN A 261 -42.24 0.28 9.34
N GLN A 262 -42.73 -0.90 8.90
CA GLN A 262 -43.37 -1.17 7.61
C GLN A 262 -42.86 -0.38 6.38
N GLN A 263 -41.68 -0.73 5.87
CA GLN A 263 -41.40 -0.67 4.44
C GLN A 263 -40.74 -1.99 4.07
N GLN A 264 -41.18 -2.59 2.96
CA GLN A 264 -40.52 -3.74 2.34
C GLN A 264 -39.02 -3.42 2.25
N GLU A 265 -38.22 -4.10 3.05
CA GLU A 265 -36.76 -4.11 2.91
C GLU A 265 -36.47 -4.82 1.59
N GLU A 266 -36.39 -4.07 0.49
CA GLU A 266 -35.55 -4.50 -0.62
C GLU A 266 -34.12 -4.52 -0.06
N GLU A 267 -33.57 -5.72 0.18
CA GLU A 267 -32.12 -5.90 0.29
C GLU A 267 -31.52 -5.34 -1.01
N GLU A 268 -31.14 -4.07 -0.99
CA GLU A 268 -30.47 -3.46 -2.12
C GLU A 268 -29.11 -4.14 -2.25
N PHE A 269 -29.02 -5.09 -3.20
CA PHE A 269 -27.81 -5.83 -3.52
C PHE A 269 -26.76 -4.86 -4.05
N LEU A 270 -25.94 -4.31 -3.15
CA LEU A 270 -24.84 -3.42 -3.51
C LEU A 270 -23.67 -4.26 -4.04
N ASP A 271 -23.50 -4.24 -5.36
CA ASP A 271 -22.32 -4.76 -6.04
C ASP A 271 -21.03 -4.20 -5.43
N LEU A 272 -19.97 -5.01 -5.41
CA LEU A 272 -18.63 -4.56 -5.05
C LEU A 272 -18.24 -3.33 -5.88
N SER A 273 -17.53 -2.40 -5.25
CA SER A 273 -16.89 -1.31 -5.98
C SER A 273 -15.86 -1.91 -6.96
N PRO A 274 -15.50 -1.21 -8.06
CA PRO A 274 -14.37 -1.62 -8.90
C PRO A 274 -13.14 -1.89 -8.04
N ILE A 275 -12.65 -3.12 -8.02
CA ILE A 275 -11.60 -3.52 -7.06
C ILE A 275 -10.20 -3.07 -7.50
N CYS A 276 -10.01 -2.77 -8.78
CA CYS A 276 -8.72 -2.41 -9.35
C CYS A 276 -8.54 -0.91 -9.53
N LEU A 277 -7.28 -0.46 -9.46
CA LEU A 277 -6.82 0.88 -9.81
C LEU A 277 -5.46 0.78 -10.51
N SER A 278 -5.39 1.27 -11.75
CA SER A 278 -4.13 1.51 -12.45
C SER A 278 -3.81 3.00 -12.41
N LYS A 279 -2.56 3.36 -12.07
CA LYS A 279 -2.13 4.74 -11.91
C LYS A 279 -0.67 4.93 -12.36
N LEU A 280 -0.45 5.93 -13.20
CA LEU A 280 0.87 6.42 -13.60
C LEU A 280 1.10 7.83 -13.04
N VAL A 281 2.28 8.02 -12.46
CA VAL A 281 2.80 9.30 -12.00
C VAL A 281 3.82 9.79 -13.01
N CYS A 282 3.43 10.77 -13.84
CA CYS A 282 4.23 11.29 -14.92
C CYS A 282 4.79 12.68 -14.58
N VAL A 283 6.02 12.96 -14.98
CA VAL A 283 6.68 14.27 -14.78
C VAL A 283 7.09 14.84 -16.13
N ARG A 284 6.67 16.08 -16.41
CA ARG A 284 7.06 16.84 -17.61
C ARG A 284 8.50 17.29 -17.51
N GLU A 285 9.31 16.98 -18.52
CA GLU A 285 10.69 17.50 -18.61
C GLU A 285 10.71 19.01 -18.87
N ASP A 286 11.74 19.68 -18.34
CA ASP A 286 11.99 21.09 -18.68
C ASP A 286 12.64 21.16 -20.07
N PRO A 287 12.19 22.07 -20.95
CA PRO A 287 12.85 22.33 -22.22
C PRO A 287 14.33 22.72 -22.08
N SER A 288 14.76 23.20 -20.91
CA SER A 288 16.13 23.64 -20.61
C SER A 288 17.05 22.54 -20.08
N SER A 289 16.53 21.33 -19.81
CA SER A 289 17.32 20.22 -19.24
C SER A 289 17.94 19.29 -20.29
N SER A 290 17.61 19.47 -21.57
CA SER A 290 18.26 18.78 -22.69
C SER A 290 19.55 19.48 -23.13
N SER A 291 20.57 19.46 -22.27
CA SER A 291 21.93 19.87 -22.66
C SER A 291 22.97 18.84 -22.27
N SER A 292 23.16 17.82 -23.13
CA SER A 292 24.48 17.29 -23.51
C SER A 292 24.37 16.04 -24.38
N SER A 293 24.20 16.20 -25.69
CA SER A 293 24.91 15.39 -26.72
C SER A 293 24.53 15.80 -28.15
N SER A 294 25.56 16.03 -28.96
CA SER A 294 25.64 16.06 -30.44
C SER A 294 25.06 17.25 -31.23
N SER A 295 25.95 18.21 -31.50
CA SER A 295 26.29 18.85 -32.79
C SER A 295 25.35 18.72 -34.01
N SER A 296 24.77 19.87 -34.36
CA SER A 296 24.66 20.53 -35.69
C SER A 296 24.28 19.73 -36.94
N SER A 297 23.11 20.06 -37.50
CA SER A 297 23.01 20.78 -38.79
C SER A 297 21.58 21.27 -39.04
N SER A 298 21.48 22.52 -39.48
CA SER A 298 20.26 23.30 -39.69
C SER A 298 19.58 23.00 -41.03
N SER A 299 18.26 22.82 -41.00
CA SER A 299 17.36 23.21 -42.08
C SER A 299 15.97 23.50 -41.50
N SER A 300 15.53 24.74 -41.73
CA SER A 300 14.28 25.31 -41.26
C SER A 300 13.08 24.73 -42.00
N SER A 301 12.13 24.18 -41.25
CA SER A 301 10.74 23.99 -41.67
C SER A 301 9.85 24.48 -40.53
N SER A 302 9.17 25.59 -40.74
CA SER A 302 8.16 26.12 -39.83
C SER A 302 6.90 25.27 -39.94
N SER A 303 6.90 24.15 -39.23
CA SER A 303 5.69 23.47 -38.79
C SER A 303 5.49 23.81 -37.32
N SER A 304 4.36 24.45 -37.01
CA SER A 304 3.86 24.63 -35.64
C SER A 304 3.49 23.27 -35.06
N SER A 305 4.49 22.45 -34.79
CA SER A 305 4.35 21.25 -33.98
C SER A 305 4.30 21.74 -32.54
N SER A 306 3.14 21.60 -31.90
CA SER A 306 3.07 21.60 -30.45
C SER A 306 4.07 20.54 -29.99
N SER A 307 5.27 20.93 -29.56
CA SER A 307 6.25 20.00 -28.98
C SER A 307 5.57 19.34 -27.79
N SER A 308 5.10 18.10 -27.99
CA SER A 308 4.54 17.26 -26.96
C SER A 308 5.55 17.25 -25.82
N LYS A 309 5.22 17.86 -24.69
CA LYS A 309 6.13 17.89 -23.54
C LYS A 309 6.34 16.44 -23.13
N LYS A 310 7.58 15.96 -23.20
CA LYS A 310 7.93 14.59 -22.85
C LYS A 310 7.58 14.34 -21.38
N GLU A 311 6.73 13.37 -21.13
CA GLU A 311 6.23 12.99 -19.80
C GLU A 311 6.89 11.68 -19.37
N ILE A 312 7.90 11.76 -18.50
CA ILE A 312 8.61 10.59 -17.98
C ILE A 312 7.78 9.95 -16.88
N VAL A 313 7.58 8.63 -16.95
CA VAL A 313 6.92 7.87 -15.89
C VAL A 313 7.89 7.74 -14.71
N LYS A 314 7.56 8.36 -13.58
CA LYS A 314 8.33 8.33 -12.34
C LYS A 314 7.72 7.43 -11.27
N GLY A 315 6.46 7.03 -11.44
CA GLY A 315 5.77 6.10 -10.55
C GLY A 315 4.74 5.29 -11.31
N VAL A 316 4.63 4.00 -10.98
CA VAL A 316 3.59 3.10 -11.47
C VAL A 316 2.98 2.42 -10.26
N HIS A 317 1.66 2.47 -10.16
CA HIS A 317 0.91 1.86 -9.06
C HIS A 317 -0.26 1.06 -9.61
N PHE A 318 -0.44 -0.15 -9.08
CA PHE A 318 -1.52 -1.04 -9.45
C PHE A 318 -2.11 -1.67 -8.21
N VAL A 319 -3.40 -1.45 -7.96
CA VAL A 319 -4.19 -2.24 -7.02
C VAL A 319 -5.00 -3.22 -7.86
N GLY A 320 -4.90 -4.50 -7.59
CA GLY A 320 -5.61 -5.54 -8.35
C GLY A 320 -4.96 -6.92 -8.23
N PRO A 321 -5.59 -7.97 -8.81
CA PRO A 321 -5.04 -9.33 -8.78
C PRO A 321 -3.70 -9.44 -9.51
N ASN A 322 -2.79 -10.27 -8.98
CA ASN A 322 -1.47 -10.55 -9.55
C ASN A 322 -0.62 -9.29 -9.71
N ALA A 323 -0.67 -8.37 -8.75
CA ALA A 323 0.03 -7.10 -8.85
C ALA A 323 1.55 -7.27 -8.90
N GLY A 324 2.10 -8.30 -8.25
CA GLY A 324 3.52 -8.67 -8.40
C GLY A 324 3.91 -8.94 -9.85
N GLU A 325 3.09 -9.72 -10.57
CA GLU A 325 3.36 -10.10 -11.95
C GLU A 325 3.24 -8.91 -12.91
N VAL A 326 2.23 -8.06 -12.68
CA VAL A 326 2.04 -6.83 -13.47
C VAL A 326 3.22 -5.87 -13.27
N LEU A 327 3.61 -5.62 -12.02
CA LEU A 327 4.63 -4.60 -11.72
C LEU A 327 6.04 -5.00 -12.11
N GLN A 328 6.36 -6.29 -12.17
CA GLN A 328 7.72 -6.74 -12.47
C GLN A 328 8.22 -6.24 -13.84
N GLY A 329 7.36 -6.27 -14.86
CA GLY A 329 7.64 -5.70 -16.18
C GLY A 329 7.66 -4.17 -16.18
N MET A 330 6.72 -3.53 -15.47
CA MET A 330 6.64 -2.07 -15.37
C MET A 330 7.88 -1.46 -14.69
N ALA A 331 8.47 -2.17 -13.71
CA ALA A 331 9.69 -1.75 -13.05
C ALA A 331 10.88 -1.66 -14.02
N LEU A 332 10.96 -2.59 -14.98
CA LEU A 332 11.97 -2.52 -16.04
C LEU A 332 11.72 -1.31 -16.95
N ALA A 333 10.47 -1.04 -17.32
CA ALA A 333 10.13 0.14 -18.13
C ALA A 333 10.51 1.46 -17.42
N VAL A 334 10.19 1.60 -16.13
CA VAL A 334 10.59 2.77 -15.33
C VAL A 334 12.12 2.89 -15.23
N ARG A 335 12.83 1.78 -15.05
CA ARG A 335 14.30 1.75 -15.05
C ARG A 335 14.89 2.21 -16.39
N LEU A 336 14.26 1.90 -17.51
CA LEU A 336 14.66 2.33 -18.86
C LEU A 336 14.24 3.78 -19.18
N GLY A 337 13.54 4.46 -18.27
CA GLY A 337 13.10 5.84 -18.47
C GLY A 337 11.88 5.98 -19.38
N ALA A 338 10.99 4.98 -19.36
CA ALA A 338 9.76 4.99 -20.15
C ALA A 338 8.94 6.27 -19.95
N THR A 339 8.35 6.72 -21.04
CA THR A 339 7.46 7.87 -21.11
C THR A 339 6.00 7.43 -21.16
N LYS A 340 5.07 8.36 -20.90
CA LYS A 340 3.65 8.09 -21.11
C LYS A 340 3.34 7.70 -22.57
N GLU A 341 4.05 8.29 -23.52
CA GLU A 341 3.91 7.97 -24.94
C GLU A 341 4.36 6.53 -25.26
N ASP A 342 5.38 6.00 -24.58
CA ASP A 342 5.79 4.60 -24.75
C ASP A 342 4.68 3.63 -24.29
N PHE A 343 3.95 3.96 -23.22
CA PHE A 343 2.78 3.19 -22.79
C PHE A 343 1.63 3.26 -23.80
N ASP A 344 1.34 4.45 -24.34
CA ASP A 344 0.26 4.65 -25.32
C ASP A 344 0.54 3.96 -26.66
N ASN A 345 1.81 3.91 -27.07
CA ASN A 345 2.23 3.25 -28.31
C ASN A 345 2.37 1.72 -28.16
N THR A 346 2.29 1.20 -26.95
CA THR A 346 2.36 -0.25 -26.68
C THR A 346 0.98 -0.87 -26.83
N VAL A 347 0.87 -1.92 -27.65
CA VAL A 347 -0.37 -2.68 -27.82
C VAL A 347 -0.62 -3.55 -26.58
N GLY A 348 -1.81 -3.42 -25.97
CA GLY A 348 -2.23 -4.24 -24.84
C GLY A 348 -2.49 -5.71 -25.20
N ILE A 349 -2.27 -6.62 -24.25
CA ILE A 349 -2.66 -8.03 -24.35
C ILE A 349 -4.07 -8.17 -23.78
N HIS A 350 -5.01 -8.70 -24.57
CA HIS A 350 -6.42 -8.77 -24.19
C HIS A 350 -6.93 -10.22 -24.07
N PRO A 351 -7.72 -10.56 -23.03
CA PRO A 351 -8.05 -9.75 -21.85
C PRO A 351 -6.99 -9.88 -20.74
N THR A 352 -6.47 -8.77 -20.22
CA THR A 352 -5.57 -8.78 -19.04
C THR A 352 -5.73 -7.53 -18.17
N ASN A 353 -5.47 -7.64 -16.85
CA ASN A 353 -5.45 -6.46 -15.98
C ASN A 353 -4.36 -5.45 -16.37
N ALA A 354 -3.21 -5.94 -16.87
CA ALA A 354 -2.07 -5.12 -17.23
C ALA A 354 -2.32 -4.23 -18.45
N GLU A 355 -3.22 -4.62 -19.36
CA GLU A 355 -3.54 -3.83 -20.56
C GLU A 355 -4.12 -2.45 -20.23
N SER A 356 -4.73 -2.30 -19.05
CA SER A 356 -5.29 -1.04 -18.56
C SER A 356 -4.26 0.10 -18.58
N PHE A 357 -2.98 -0.19 -18.35
CA PHE A 357 -1.90 0.81 -18.39
C PHE A 357 -1.66 1.40 -19.79
N MET A 358 -1.98 0.66 -20.84
CA MET A 358 -1.79 1.08 -22.23
C MET A 358 -2.94 1.94 -22.74
N LEU A 359 -4.01 2.08 -21.94
CA LEU A 359 -5.25 2.75 -22.30
C LEU A 359 -5.55 3.95 -21.38
N LEU A 360 -4.62 4.35 -20.52
CA LEU A 360 -4.82 5.43 -19.56
C LEU A 360 -4.85 6.81 -20.23
N GLN A 361 -6.05 7.33 -20.50
CA GLN A 361 -6.26 8.66 -21.10
C GLN A 361 -6.77 9.70 -20.10
N ILE A 362 -7.35 9.25 -18.98
CA ILE A 362 -7.97 10.13 -17.99
C ILE A 362 -6.90 10.64 -17.04
N THR A 363 -6.81 11.96 -16.92
CA THR A 363 -5.92 12.61 -15.96
C THR A 363 -6.69 13.11 -14.75
N LYS A 364 -6.08 13.02 -13.56
CA LYS A 364 -6.66 13.54 -12.32
C LYS A 364 -6.94 15.05 -12.41
N ARG A 365 -6.05 15.81 -13.09
CA ARG A 365 -6.21 17.25 -13.31
C ARG A 365 -7.42 17.60 -14.17
N SER A 366 -7.82 16.71 -15.09
CA SER A 366 -8.96 16.98 -15.98
C SER A 366 -10.31 17.03 -15.25
N GLY A 367 -10.38 16.50 -14.02
CA GLY A 367 -11.61 16.42 -13.23
C GLY A 367 -12.65 15.44 -13.79
N LYS A 368 -12.32 14.69 -14.85
CA LYS A 368 -13.16 13.62 -15.37
C LYS A 368 -13.16 12.43 -14.40
N ASP A 369 -14.27 11.72 -14.35
CA ASP A 369 -14.35 10.46 -13.62
C ASP A 369 -13.38 9.44 -14.23
N TRP A 370 -12.66 8.71 -13.38
CA TRP A 370 -11.71 7.68 -13.76
C TRP A 370 -12.22 6.26 -13.49
N VAL A 371 -13.43 6.12 -12.95
CA VAL A 371 -14.12 4.84 -12.90
C VAL A 371 -14.52 4.44 -14.33
N ALA A 372 -14.00 3.30 -14.79
CA ALA A 372 -14.29 2.81 -16.14
C ALA A 372 -15.79 2.58 -16.32
N ALA A 373 -16.33 3.09 -17.43
CA ALA A 373 -17.72 2.88 -17.80
C ALA A 373 -17.97 1.40 -18.14
N GLY A 374 -19.11 0.84 -17.70
CA GLY A 374 -19.45 -0.56 -17.82
C GLY A 374 -19.49 -1.32 -16.49
N GLY A 375 -19.90 -2.59 -16.55
CA GLY A 375 -20.17 -3.39 -15.35
C GLY A 375 -21.53 -3.08 -14.73
N CYS A 376 -21.80 -3.61 -13.54
CA CYS A 376 -23.10 -3.48 -12.85
C CYS A 376 -23.01 -2.72 -11.50
N GLY A 377 -21.83 -2.14 -11.21
CA GLY A 377 -21.61 -1.35 -10.00
C GLY A 377 -22.63 -0.23 -9.85
N GLY A 378 -23.14 -0.03 -8.62
CA GLY A 378 -24.19 0.95 -8.35
C GLY A 378 -25.61 0.48 -8.74
N GLY A 379 -25.84 -0.83 -8.86
CA GLY A 379 -27.17 -1.42 -9.03
C GLY A 379 -27.74 -1.33 -10.44
N LYS A 380 -26.94 -0.89 -11.42
CA LYS A 380 -27.37 -0.78 -12.82
C LYS A 380 -26.23 -1.16 -13.76
N CYS A 381 -26.50 -2.10 -14.66
CA CYS A 381 -25.55 -2.47 -15.72
C CYS A 381 -25.63 -1.46 -16.88
N GLY A 382 -24.48 -0.93 -17.35
CA GLY A 382 -24.45 0.04 -18.46
C GLY A 382 -23.07 0.51 -18.87
#